data_AF-A0A397V3V6-F1
#
_entry.id   AF-A0A397V3V6-F1
#
_cell.length_a   1.000
_cell.length_b   1.000
_cell.length_c   1.000
_cell.angle_alpha   90.00
_cell.angle_beta   90.00
_cell.angle_gamma   90.00
#
_symmetry.space_group_name_H-M   'P 1'
#
loop_
_entity.id
_entity.type
_entity.pdbx_description
1 polymer ?
#
loop_
_entity_poly.entity_id
_entity_poly.type
_entity_poly.pdbx_seq_one_letter_code
_entity_poly.pdbx_strand_id
1 'polypeptide(L)' 'MEPYIGNEAVLKYFETYDEETWTYEHFLNELKETIITSPPYTNDWSGLDGAWYGRYTYHANKFSVLSRCGSLIGWNK' A
#
# COMPACT_ATOMS: atom_id res chain seq x y z
N MET A 1 5.42 9.98 -6.15
CA MET A 1 6.32 9.10 -5.38
C MET A 1 7.20 8.41 -6.40
N GLU A 2 8.53 8.48 -6.26
CA GLU A 2 9.44 7.79 -7.19
C GLU A 2 9.28 6.26 -7.06
N PRO A 3 9.47 5.49 -8.14
CA PRO A 3 9.42 4.03 -8.07
C PRO A 3 10.55 3.51 -7.16
N TYR A 4 10.17 2.72 -6.16
CA TYR A 4 11.10 2.06 -5.23
C TYR A 4 10.90 0.54 -5.27
N ILE A 5 11.97 -0.19 -4.93
CA ILE A 5 11.92 -1.66 -4.78
C ILE A 5 10.88 -1.98 -3.70
N GLY A 6 9.82 -2.71 -4.05
CA GLY A 6 8.68 -3.01 -3.15
C GLY A 6 7.39 -2.25 -3.49
N ASN A 7 7.42 -1.25 -4.38
CA ASN A 7 6.21 -0.54 -4.82
C ASN A 7 5.20 -1.49 -5.50
N GLU A 8 5.67 -2.45 -6.30
CA GLU A 8 4.81 -3.46 -6.93
C GLU A 8 4.10 -4.34 -5.89
N ALA A 9 4.79 -4.73 -4.81
CA ALA A 9 4.19 -5.51 -3.74
C ALA A 9 3.11 -4.70 -3.00
N VAL A 10 3.35 -3.40 -2.79
CA VAL A 10 2.35 -2.48 -2.22
C VAL A 10 1.13 -2.36 -3.14
N LEU A 11 1.31 -2.16 -4.46
CA LEU A 11 0.19 -2.12 -5.40
C LEU A 11 -0.60 -3.44 -5.39
N LYS A 12 0.11 -4.57 -5.45
CA LYS A 12 -0.49 -5.90 -5.41
C LYS A 12 -1.30 -6.14 -4.15
N TYR A 13 -0.87 -5.64 -2.99
CA TYR A 13 -1.65 -5.69 -1.75
C TYR A 13 -3.03 -5.04 -1.92
N PHE A 14 -3.07 -3.82 -2.46
CA PHE A 14 -4.32 -3.07 -2.67
C PHE A 14 -5.18 -3.64 -3.82
N GLU A 15 -4.61 -4.41 -4.74
CA GLU A 15 -5.35 -5.17 -5.75
C GLU A 15 -5.90 -6.50 -5.23
N THR A 16 -5.27 -7.08 -4.21
CA THR A 16 -5.60 -8.42 -3.67
C THR A 16 -6.68 -8.34 -2.58
N TYR A 17 -6.64 -7.30 -1.75
CA TYR A 17 -7.52 -7.17 -0.58
C TYR A 17 -8.55 -6.05 -0.79
N ASP A 18 -9.74 -6.22 -0.23
CA ASP A 18 -10.81 -5.22 -0.27
C ASP A 18 -10.59 -4.07 0.73
N GLU A 19 -11.25 -2.92 0.48
CA GLU A 19 -11.17 -1.71 1.33
C GLU A 19 -11.45 -1.98 2.81
N GLU A 20 -12.36 -2.91 3.12
CA GLU A 20 -12.69 -3.31 4.51
C GLU A 20 -11.52 -3.98 5.23
N THR A 21 -10.60 -4.58 4.47
CA THR A 21 -9.41 -5.28 4.99
C THR A 21 -8.18 -4.36 5.05
N TRP A 22 -8.26 -3.16 4.46
CA TRP A 22 -7.17 -2.19 4.48
C TRP A 22 -7.03 -1.57 5.88
N THR A 23 -6.33 -2.28 6.73
CA THR A 23 -5.78 -1.77 7.98
C THR A 23 -4.26 -1.72 7.87
N TYR A 24 -3.65 -0.76 8.58
CA TYR A 24 -2.19 -0.66 8.59
C TYR A 24 -1.54 -1.91 9.21
N GLU A 25 -2.18 -2.50 10.22
CA GLU A 25 -1.72 -3.75 10.83
C GLU A 25 -1.68 -4.92 9.83
N HIS A 26 -2.76 -5.10 9.05
CA HIS A 26 -2.82 -6.14 8.03
C HIS A 26 -1.79 -5.88 6.92
N PHE A 27 -1.64 -4.62 6.50
CA PHE A 27 -0.59 -4.21 5.55
C PHE A 27 0.82 -4.58 6.04
N LEU A 28 1.14 -4.30 7.31
CA LEU A 28 2.44 -4.65 7.89
C LEU A 28 2.65 -6.17 7.95
N ASN A 29 1.61 -6.92 8.27
CA ASN A 29 1.70 -8.38 8.34
C ASN A 29 1.97 -9.00 6.95
N GLU A 30 1.21 -8.58 5.94
CA GLU A 30 1.30 -9.13 4.59
C GLU A 30 2.59 -8.72 3.86
N LEU A 31 3.09 -7.53 4.12
CA LEU A 31 4.30 -7.02 3.46
C LEU A 31 5.56 -7.08 4.32
N LYS A 32 5.53 -7.82 5.43
CA LYS A 32 6.66 -7.90 6.38
C LYS A 32 8.01 -8.17 5.71
N GLU A 33 8.07 -9.15 4.81
CA GLU A 33 9.32 -9.47 4.10
C GLU A 33 9.77 -8.31 3.21
N THR A 34 8.85 -7.74 2.44
CA THR A 34 9.13 -6.57 1.59
C THR A 34 9.61 -5.39 2.44
N ILE A 35 8.98 -5.14 3.58
CA ILE A 35 9.33 -4.05 4.51
C ILE A 35 10.77 -4.16 4.98
N ILE A 36 11.24 -5.37 5.28
CA ILE A 36 12.60 -5.63 5.76
C ILE A 36 13.62 -5.55 4.61
N THR A 37 13.26 -5.96 3.41
CA THR A 37 14.18 -6.03 2.26
C THR A 37 14.17 -4.80 1.36
N SER A 38 13.28 -3.84 1.61
CA SER A 38 13.13 -2.64 0.77
C SER A 38 13.56 -1.37 1.50
N PRO A 39 14.03 -0.35 0.76
CA PRO A 39 14.28 0.97 1.33
C PRO A 39 13.01 1.53 1.99
N PRO A 40 13.10 2.37 3.03
CA PRO A 40 14.35 2.92 3.58
C PRO A 40 15.07 1.93 4.50
N TYR A 41 16.37 1.74 4.27
CA TYR A 41 17.23 1.02 5.21
C TYR A 41 17.62 1.99 6.32
N THR A 42 16.92 1.88 7.44
CA THR A 42 17.16 2.72 8.62
C THR A 42 17.20 1.85 9.88
N ASN A 43 18.07 2.23 10.82
CA ASN A 43 18.10 1.64 12.16
C ASN A 43 17.09 2.31 13.10
N ASP A 44 16.47 3.40 12.66
CA ASP A 44 15.40 4.09 13.36
C ASP A 44 14.05 3.47 12.97
N TRP A 45 13.51 2.68 13.91
CA TRP A 45 12.21 2.05 13.76
C TRP A 45 11.07 3.03 13.52
N SER A 46 11.15 4.24 14.09
CA SER A 46 10.13 5.27 13.89
C SER A 46 10.16 5.85 12.48
N GLY A 47 11.35 6.04 11.92
CA GLY A 47 11.54 6.44 10.52
C GLY A 47 11.09 5.35 9.53
N LEU A 48 11.31 4.08 9.85
CA LEU A 48 10.83 2.95 9.04
C LEU A 48 9.29 2.92 9.03
N ASP A 49 8.68 2.93 10.21
CA ASP A 49 7.22 2.91 10.36
C ASP A 49 6.57 4.11 9.66
N GLY A 50 7.08 5.32 9.87
CA GLY A 50 6.56 6.52 9.21
C GLY A 50 6.64 6.46 7.69
N ALA A 51 7.72 5.91 7.13
CA ALA A 51 7.86 5.76 5.68
C ALA A 51 6.85 4.75 5.09
N TRP A 52 6.62 3.62 5.77
CA TRP A 52 5.67 2.60 5.33
C TRP A 52 4.22 3.02 5.55
N TYR A 53 3.93 3.74 6.62
CA TYR A 53 2.63 4.38 6.83
C TYR A 53 2.33 5.43 5.75
N GLY A 54 3.33 6.22 5.35
CA GLY A 54 3.22 7.16 4.24
C GLY A 54 2.91 6.47 2.89
N ARG A 55 3.53 5.32 2.63
CA ARG A 55 3.23 4.49 1.44
C ARG A 55 1.81 3.93 1.51
N TYR A 56 1.46 3.32 2.63
CA TYR A 56 0.12 2.78 2.88
C TYR A 56 -0.97 3.83 2.61
N THR A 57 -0.89 4.99 3.27
CA THR A 57 -1.90 6.06 3.13
C THR A 57 -1.95 6.64 1.72
N TYR A 58 -0.80 6.81 1.05
CA TYR A 58 -0.76 7.28 -0.33
C TYR A 58 -1.51 6.34 -1.29
N HIS A 59 -1.26 5.03 -1.19
CA HIS A 59 -1.88 4.04 -2.05
C HIS A 59 -3.35 3.78 -1.68
N ALA A 60 -3.69 3.67 -0.39
CA ALA A 60 -5.08 3.53 0.07
C ALA A 60 -5.97 4.67 -0.45
N ASN A 61 -5.50 5.91 -0.38
CA ASN A 61 -6.23 7.07 -0.91
C ASN A 61 -6.36 6.99 -2.44
N LYS A 62 -5.30 6.61 -3.15
CA LYS A 62 -5.32 6.50 -4.61
C LYS A 62 -6.29 5.42 -5.07
N PHE A 63 -6.27 4.24 -4.45
CA PHE A 63 -7.18 3.15 -4.78
C PHE A 63 -8.61 3.49 -4.38
N SER A 64 -8.87 4.07 -3.21
CA SER A 64 -10.23 4.48 -2.82
C SER A 64 -10.82 5.55 -3.76
N VAL A 65 -9.99 6.51 -4.23
CA VAL A 65 -10.42 7.47 -5.26
C VAL A 65 -10.72 6.77 -6.58
N LEU A 66 -9.91 5.79 -7.00
CA LEU A 66 -10.14 5.03 -8.22
C LEU A 66 -11.38 4.12 -8.11
N SER A 67 -11.61 3.45 -6.98
CA SER A 67 -12.84 2.70 -6.69
C SER A 67 -14.07 3.59 -6.78
N ARG A 68 -13.99 4.81 -6.22
CA ARG A 68 -15.09 5.80 -6.25
C ARG A 68 -15.32 6.41 -7.63
N CYS A 69 -14.26 6.70 -8.38
CA CYS A 69 -14.37 7.20 -9.76
C CYS A 69 -14.76 6.11 -10.76
N GLY A 70 -14.44 4.84 -10.48
CA GLY A 70 -14.84 3.67 -11.27
C GLY A 70 -16.35 3.42 -11.27
N SER A 71 -17.11 4.01 -10.34
CA SER A 71 -18.57 3.95 -10.34
C SER A 71 -19.24 4.73 -11.49
N LEU A 72 -18.47 5.36 -12.39
CA LEU A 72 -18.97 5.96 -13.65
C LEU A 72 -18.52 5.23 -14.92
N ILE A 73 -17.75 4.15 -14.83
CA ILE A 73 -17.42 3.31 -16.00
C ILE A 73 -17.73 1.88 -15.64
N GLY A 74 -18.97 1.47 -15.96
CA GLY A 74 -19.40 0.09 -15.86
C GLY A 74 -18.45 -0.82 -16.62
N TRP A 75 -17.70 -1.64 -15.88
CA TRP A 75 -17.13 -2.86 -16.43
C TRP A 75 -18.22 -3.92 -16.33
N ASN A 76 -18.90 -4.12 -17.46
CA ASN A 76 -19.80 -5.24 -17.69
C ASN A 76 -19.04 -6.56 -17.47
N LYS A 77 -19.68 -7.44 -16.70
CA LYS A 77 -19.61 -8.92 -16.63
C LYS A 77 -18.46 -9.63 -17.34
#